data_AF-A0A924Q8G0-F1
#
_entry.id   AF-A0A924Q8G0-F1
#
_cell.length_a   1.000
_cell.length_b   1.000
_cell.length_c   1.000
_cell.angle_alpha   90.00
_cell.angle_beta   90.00
_cell.angle_gamma   90.00
#
_symmetry.space_group_name_H-M   'P 1'
#
loop_
_entity.id
_entity.type
_entity.pdbx_description
1 polymer ?
#
loop_
_entity_poly.entity_id
_entity_poly.type
_entity_poly.pdbx_seq_one_letter_code
_entity_poly.pdbx_strand_id
1 'polypeptide(L)' 'MRTTLSQQKFLDSDVAAQIHTQLKTMMGDKTFNTTSTYAATREDQLPFDEKHMNYLSDHPKLNPLHYIANLRLMTRIKR' A
#
# COMPACT_ATOMS: atom_id res chain seq x y z
N MET A 1 11.05 -7.61 14.06
CA MET A 1 10.92 -8.54 12.91
C MET A 1 12.17 -8.40 12.05
N ARG A 2 12.73 -9.50 11.51
CA ARG A 2 13.88 -9.44 10.58
C ARG A 2 13.33 -9.36 9.16
N THR A 3 13.58 -8.26 8.46
CA THR A 3 13.28 -8.12 7.03
C THR A 3 14.25 -8.97 6.21
N THR A 4 13.76 -9.58 5.15
CA THR A 4 14.56 -10.28 4.15
C THR A 4 15.32 -9.29 3.28
N LEU A 5 16.42 -9.73 2.67
CA LEU A 5 17.22 -8.90 1.76
C LEU A 5 16.38 -8.37 0.58
N SER A 6 15.42 -9.16 0.09
CA SER A 6 14.50 -8.77 -0.97
C SER A 6 13.49 -7.72 -0.52
N GLN A 7 12.95 -7.84 0.70
CA GLN A 7 12.06 -6.82 1.29
C GLN A 7 12.80 -5.49 1.43
N GLN A 8 14.02 -5.52 1.99
CA GLN A 8 14.84 -4.34 2.18
C GLN A 8 15.17 -3.67 0.84
N LYS A 9 15.59 -4.44 -0.15
CA LYS A 9 15.89 -3.93 -1.50
C LYS A 9 14.68 -3.25 -2.16
N PHE A 10 13.47 -3.78 -1.96
CA PHE A 10 12.26 -3.13 -2.45
C PHE A 10 12.01 -1.81 -1.72
N LEU A 11 12.03 -1.81 -0.39
CA LEU A 11 11.76 -0.63 0.43
C LEU A 11 12.74 0.52 0.17
N ASP A 12 13.99 0.21 -0.15
CA ASP A 12 15.03 1.19 -0.48
C ASP A 12 14.99 1.66 -1.95
N SER A 13 14.07 1.14 -2.77
CA SER A 13 14.00 1.48 -4.19
C SER A 13 13.20 2.76 -4.46
N ASP A 14 13.55 3.46 -5.54
CA ASP A 14 12.78 4.62 -6.04
C ASP A 14 11.32 4.26 -6.32
N VAL A 15 11.05 3.02 -6.74
CA VAL A 15 9.70 2.52 -6.98
C VAL A 15 8.88 2.51 -5.69
N ALA A 16 9.47 2.05 -4.58
CA ALA A 16 8.79 2.07 -3.28
C ALA A 16 8.50 3.50 -2.82
N ALA A 17 9.43 4.44 -3.00
CA ALA A 17 9.22 5.85 -2.68
C ALA A 17 8.08 6.49 -3.50
N GLN A 18 8.02 6.19 -4.80
CA GLN A 18 6.93 6.65 -5.68
C GLN A 18 5.58 6.07 -5.26
N ILE A 19 5.54 4.78 -4.93
CA ILE A 19 4.31 4.11 -4.51
C ILE A 19 3.82 4.66 -3.17
N HIS A 20 4.72 4.87 -2.22
CA HIS A 20 4.38 5.46 -0.92
C HIS A 20 3.74 6.84 -1.09
N THR A 21 4.30 7.66 -1.97
CA THR A 21 3.76 8.99 -2.32
C THR A 21 2.35 8.88 -2.94
N GLN A 22 2.13 7.92 -3.84
CA GLN A 22 0.80 7.69 -4.43
C GLN A 22 -0.23 7.23 -3.41
N LEU A 23 0.14 6.31 -2.51
CA LEU A 23 -0.73 5.83 -1.44
C LEU A 23 -1.16 6.98 -0.51
N LYS A 24 -0.20 7.83 -0.10
CA LYS A 24 -0.51 9.04 0.68
C LYS A 24 -1.41 10.03 -0.06
N THR A 25 -1.21 10.17 -1.37
CA THR A 25 -2.08 11.02 -2.21
C THR A 25 -3.50 10.49 -2.23
N MET A 26 -3.68 9.17 -2.37
CA MET A 26 -5.00 8.54 -2.34
C MET A 26 -5.69 8.74 -0.99
N MET A 27 -4.96 8.68 0.13
CA MET A 27 -5.52 8.91 1.46
C MET A 27 -6.06 10.34 1.67
N GLY A 28 -5.51 11.32 0.96
CA GLY A 28 -5.99 12.71 0.99
C GLY A 28 -7.14 12.99 0.01
N ASP A 29 -7.42 12.07 -0.92
CA ASP A 29 -8.39 12.27 -2.00
C ASP A 29 -9.73 11.58 -1.68
N LYS A 30 -10.77 12.39 -1.53
CA LYS A 30 -12.14 11.95 -1.19
C LYS A 30 -12.80 11.08 -2.26
N THR A 31 -12.19 10.93 -3.43
CA THR A 31 -12.67 10.03 -4.49
C THR A 31 -12.24 8.58 -4.27
N PHE A 32 -11.37 8.32 -3.29
CA PHE A 32 -10.96 6.97 -2.89
C PHE A 32 -11.45 6.65 -1.48
N ASN A 33 -11.91 5.42 -1.30
CA ASN A 33 -12.17 4.83 0.00
C ASN A 33 -10.89 4.13 0.50
N THR A 34 -10.07 4.86 1.25
CA THR A 34 -8.83 4.37 1.87
C THR A 34 -8.98 4.08 3.36
N THR A 35 -10.20 4.20 3.88
CA THR A 35 -10.49 3.93 5.30
C THR A 35 -10.44 2.42 5.53
N SER A 36 -9.51 1.95 6.36
CA SER A 36 -9.43 0.54 6.72
C SER A 36 -10.57 0.19 7.70
N THR A 37 -11.73 -0.21 7.18
CA THR A 37 -12.93 -0.48 7.99
C THR A 37 -12.96 -1.87 8.62
N TYR A 38 -12.04 -2.77 8.24
CA TYR A 38 -12.01 -4.15 8.72
C TYR A 38 -10.73 -4.42 9.51
N ALA A 39 -10.77 -4.15 10.82
CA ALA A 39 -9.77 -4.60 11.78
C ALA A 39 -10.50 -5.26 12.95
N ALA A 40 -10.30 -6.57 13.12
CA ALA A 40 -10.93 -7.36 14.18
C ALA A 40 -10.36 -7.04 15.58
N THR A 41 -9.22 -6.36 15.65
CA THR A 41 -8.52 -5.95 16.87
C THR A 41 -7.82 -4.61 16.63
N ARG A 42 -7.69 -3.78 17.68
CA ARG A 42 -7.06 -2.44 17.60
C ARG A 42 -5.56 -2.47 17.28
N GLU A 43 -4.91 -3.63 17.38
CA GLU A 43 -3.45 -3.78 17.20
C GLU A 43 -3.04 -3.96 15.73
N ASP A 44 -3.96 -4.30 14.82
CA ASP A 44 -3.69 -4.51 13.39
C ASP A 44 -4.06 -3.29 12.51
N GLN A 45 -4.26 -2.12 13.13
CA GLN A 45 -4.62 -0.89 12.40
C GLN A 45 -3.37 -0.21 11.81
N LEU A 46 -2.73 -0.87 10.86
CA LEU A 46 -1.79 -0.16 10.00
C LEU A 46 -2.56 0.87 9.14
N PRO A 47 -2.03 2.09 8.99
CA PRO A 47 -2.46 3.03 7.97
C PRO A 47 -2.53 2.39 6.58
N PHE A 48 -3.39 2.93 5.71
CA PHE A 48 -3.60 2.39 4.36
C PHE A 48 -2.29 2.28 3.57
N ASP A 49 -1.45 3.31 3.62
CA ASP A 49 -0.14 3.31 2.96
C ASP A 49 0.80 2.24 3.53
N GLU A 50 0.93 2.16 4.86
CA GLU A 50 1.79 1.17 5.51
C GLU A 50 1.34 -0.27 5.22
N LYS A 51 0.03 -0.53 5.24
CA LYS A 51 -0.54 -1.83 4.90
C LYS A 51 -0.15 -2.28 3.49
N HIS A 52 -0.24 -1.37 2.53
CA HIS A 52 0.06 -1.67 1.13
C HIS A 52 1.57 -1.73 0.85
N MET A 53 2.37 -0.92 1.53
CA MET A 53 3.84 -1.01 1.46
C MET A 53 4.35 -2.33 2.02
N ASN A 54 3.84 -2.76 3.18
CA ASN A 54 4.19 -4.05 3.78
C ASN A 54 3.79 -5.22 2.86
N TYR A 55 2.58 -5.16 2.30
CA TYR A 55 2.14 -6.19 1.34
C TYR A 55 3.08 -6.28 0.13
N LEU A 56 3.48 -5.15 -0.46
CA LEU A 56 4.40 -5.14 -1.60
C LEU A 56 5.79 -5.63 -1.23
N SER A 57 6.31 -5.28 -0.04
CA SER A 57 7.61 -5.79 0.40
C SER A 57 7.57 -7.31 0.59
N ASP A 58 6.47 -7.86 1.10
CA ASP A 58 6.30 -9.29 1.35
C ASP A 58 6.10 -10.11 0.06
N HIS A 59 5.73 -9.44 -1.04
CA HIS A 59 5.44 -10.06 -2.33
C HIS A 59 6.35 -9.51 -3.44
N PRO A 60 7.68 -9.76 -3.40
CA PRO A 60 8.64 -9.17 -4.34
C PRO A 60 8.46 -9.64 -5.80
N LYS A 61 7.68 -10.69 -6.05
CA LYS A 61 7.33 -11.16 -7.40
C LYS A 61 6.19 -10.35 -8.04
N LEU A 62 5.49 -9.56 -7.24
CA LEU A 62 4.34 -8.79 -7.70
C LEU A 62 4.81 -7.49 -8.37
N ASN A 63 4.22 -7.14 -9.51
CA ASN A 63 4.55 -5.88 -10.17
C ASN A 63 3.92 -4.71 -9.39
N PRO A 64 4.72 -3.83 -8.78
CA PRO A 64 4.20 -2.79 -7.90
C PRO A 64 3.34 -1.75 -8.63
N LEU A 65 3.63 -1.47 -9.91
CA LEU A 65 2.86 -0.54 -10.72
C LEU A 65 1.47 -1.08 -11.06
N HIS A 66 1.39 -2.37 -11.42
CA HIS A 66 0.11 -3.03 -11.67
C HIS A 66 -0.73 -3.11 -10.40
N TYR A 67 -0.09 -3.36 -9.25
CA TYR A 67 -0.76 -3.36 -7.96
C TYR A 67 -1.46 -2.05 -7.68
N ILE A 68 -0.74 -0.93 -7.79
CA ILE A 68 -1.30 0.38 -7.46
C ILE A 68 -2.38 0.80 -8.46
N ALA A 69 -2.24 0.47 -9.74
CA ALA A 69 -3.30 0.68 -10.72
C ALA A 69 -4.59 -0.06 -10.32
N ASN A 70 -4.48 -1.34 -9.94
CA ASN A 70 -5.62 -2.13 -9.47
C ASN A 70 -6.19 -1.59 -8.16
N LEU A 71 -5.33 -1.22 -7.21
CA LEU A 71 -5.74 -0.66 -5.92
C LEU A 71 -6.55 0.62 -6.10
N ARG A 72 -6.12 1.52 -7.00
CA ARG A 72 -6.86 2.74 -7.36
C ARG A 72 -8.24 2.40 -7.94
N LEU A 73 -8.35 1.39 -8.79
CA LEU A 73 -9.65 0.97 -9.34
C LEU A 73 -10.58 0.42 -8.25
N MET A 74 -10.05 -0.40 -7.34
CA MET A 74 -10.84 -1.03 -6.28
C MET A 74 -11.32 -0.03 -5.22
N THR A 75 -10.49 0.96 -4.89
CA THR A 75 -10.79 1.94 -3.85
C THR A 75 -11.58 3.14 -4.36
N ARG A 76 -11.62 3.38 -5.68
CA ARG A 76 -12.36 4.50 -6.25
C ARG A 76 -13.86 4.37 -5.99
N ILE A 77 -14.42 5.40 -5.35
CA ILE A 77 -15.85 5.51 -5.07
C ILE A 77 -16.57 5.71 -6.41
N LYS A 78 -17.43 4.75 -6.77
CA LYS A 78 -18.32 4.90 -7.94
C LYS A 78 -19.46 5.83 -7.53
N ARG A 79 -19.65 6.91 -8.29
CA ARG A 79 -20.84 7.75 -8.21
C ARG A 79 -22.02 7.05 -8.87
#